data_AF-Q0EYG7-F1
#
_entry.id   AF-Q0EYG7-F1
#
_cell.length_a   1.000
_cell.length_b   1.000
_cell.length_c   1.000
_cell.angle_alpha   90.00
_cell.angle_beta   90.00
_cell.angle_gamma   90.00
#
_symmetry.space_group_name_H-M   'P 1'
#
loop_
_entity.id
_entity.type
_entity.pdbx_description
1 polymer ?
#
loop_
_entity_poly.entity_id
_entity_poly.type
_entity_poly.pdbx_seq_one_letter_code
_entity_poly.pdbx_strand_id
1 'polypeptide(L)'
;MIAPRAWMLLVPVIAVLAGGQVWLSHLRYELSLDSQRLIAEKESLKLESSTLRLEVASLTRPDRLREYARNKLGMAPPSPMQVLHP
;
A
#
# COMPACT_ATOMS: atom_id res chain seq x y z
N MET A 1 -19.67 58.17 16.36
CA MET A 1 -19.19 57.59 17.64
C MET A 1 -19.65 56.14 17.67
N ILE A 2 -18.77 55.20 17.31
CA ILE A 2 -19.09 53.76 17.32
C ILE A 2 -19.28 53.35 18.78
N ALA A 3 -20.47 52.85 19.11
CA ALA A 3 -20.87 52.61 20.49
C ALA A 3 -19.91 51.61 21.16
N PRO A 4 -19.41 51.87 22.39
CA PRO A 4 -18.44 51.02 23.08
C PRO A 4 -18.94 49.59 23.33
N ARG A 5 -20.26 49.37 23.23
CA ARG A 5 -20.93 48.07 23.37
C ARG A 5 -20.64 47.13 22.18
N ALA A 6 -20.42 47.66 20.97
CA ALA A 6 -20.11 46.85 19.80
C ALA A 6 -18.72 46.20 19.91
N TRP A 7 -17.76 46.89 20.54
CA TRP A 7 -16.41 46.39 20.74
C TRP A 7 -16.36 45.21 21.71
N MET A 8 -17.22 45.24 22.74
CA MET A 8 -17.31 44.13 23.72
C MET A 8 -17.84 42.83 23.10
N LEU A 9 -18.64 42.90 22.02
CA LEU A 9 -19.14 41.71 21.32
C LEU A 9 -18.19 41.22 20.21
N LEU A 10 -17.38 42.10 19.64
CA LEU A 10 -16.42 41.73 18.60
C LEU A 10 -15.29 40.84 19.13
N VAL A 11 -14.76 41.15 20.31
CA VAL A 11 -13.66 40.37 20.93
C VAL A 11 -14.00 38.89 21.11
N PRO A 12 -15.14 38.49 21.72
CA PRO A 12 -15.48 37.08 21.85
C PRO A 12 -15.77 36.41 20.51
N VAL A 13 -16.39 37.12 19.55
CA VAL A 13 -16.61 36.58 18.20
C VAL A 13 -15.30 36.25 17.50
N ILE A 14 -14.31 37.16 17.58
CA ILE A 14 -12.98 36.93 17.02
C ILE A 14 -12.28 35.78 17.75
N ALA A 15 -12.41 35.67 19.07
CA ALA A 15 -11.82 34.58 19.84
C ALA A 15 -12.40 33.21 19.45
N VAL A 16 -13.73 33.13 19.25
CA VAL A 16 -14.40 31.89 18.78
C VAL A 16 -13.95 31.53 17.37
N LEU A 17 -13.86 32.51 16.47
CA LEU A 17 -13.38 32.27 15.10
C LEU A 17 -11.92 31.82 15.08
N ALA A 18 -11.06 32.44 15.88
CA ALA A 18 -9.65 32.06 15.99
C ALA A 18 -9.50 30.65 16.56
N GLY A 19 -10.23 30.31 17.63
CA GLY A 19 -10.25 28.96 18.20
C GLY A 19 -10.74 27.92 17.19
N GLY A 20 -11.80 28.24 16.45
CA GLY A 20 -12.31 27.38 15.38
C GLY A 20 -11.30 27.14 14.26
N GLN A 21 -10.54 28.17 13.86
CA GLN A 21 -9.49 28.03 12.85
C GLN A 21 -8.34 27.13 13.31
N VAL A 22 -7.88 27.30 14.55
CA VAL A 22 -6.83 26.44 15.13
C VAL A 22 -7.30 24.99 15.21
N TRP A 23 -8.54 24.76 15.64
CA TRP A 23 -9.14 23.43 15.71
C TRP A 23 -9.25 22.77 14.32
N LEU A 24 -9.73 23.50 13.31
CA LEU A 24 -9.79 23.01 11.94
C LEU A 24 -8.41 22.68 11.37
N SER A 25 -7.41 23.51 11.68
CA SER A 25 -6.03 23.29 11.27
C SER A 25 -5.45 22.03 11.92
N HIS A 26 -5.76 21.79 13.19
CA HIS A 26 -5.33 20.60 13.90
C HIS A 26 -5.94 19.32 13.30
N LEU A 27 -7.26 19.32 13.07
CA LEU A 27 -7.94 18.20 12.42
C LEU A 27 -7.40 17.90 11.02
N ARG A 28 -7.09 18.94 10.24
CA ARG A 28 -6.47 18.77 8.92
C ARG A 28 -5.08 18.16 9.00
N TYR A 29 -4.30 18.57 10.00
CA TYR A 29 -2.95 18.06 10.19
C TYR A 29 -2.96 16.57 10.58
N GLU A 30 -3.80 16.18 11.53
CA GLU A 30 -3.98 14.77 11.91
C GLU A 30 -4.44 13.93 10.72
N LEU A 31 -5.47 14.40 10.00
CA LEU A 31 -5.98 13.70 8.82
C LEU A 31 -4.92 13.54 7.71
N SER A 32 -4.07 14.55 7.52
CA SER A 32 -2.98 14.51 6.55
C SER A 32 -1.90 13.51 6.94
N LEU A 33 -1.55 13.44 8.24
CA LEU A 33 -0.59 12.45 8.74
C LEU A 33 -1.11 11.03 8.59
N ASP A 34 -2.36 10.78 8.95
CA ASP A 34 -2.96 9.45 8.81
C ASP A 34 -3.09 9.04 7.35
N SER A 35 -3.44 9.99 6.46
CA SER A 35 -3.46 9.75 5.02
C SER A 35 -2.07 9.38 4.50
N GLN A 36 -1.02 10.09 4.93
CA GLN A 36 0.35 9.77 4.53
C GLN A 36 0.80 8.40 5.03
N ARG A 37 0.46 8.03 6.27
CA ARG A 37 0.74 6.70 6.81
C ARG A 37 0.06 5.61 5.99
N LEU A 38 -1.23 5.78 5.68
CA LEU A 38 -1.99 4.82 4.88
C LEU A 38 -1.42 4.67 3.46
N ILE A 39 -0.97 5.77 2.84
CA ILE A 39 -0.35 5.74 1.52
C ILE A 39 0.97 4.95 1.58
N ALA A 40 1.81 5.23 2.57
CA ALA A 40 3.08 4.53 2.75
C ALA A 40 2.88 3.03 3.00
N GLU A 41 1.90 2.66 3.82
CA GLU A 41 1.56 1.26 4.10
C GLU A 41 0.99 0.57 2.85
N LYS A 42 0.12 1.23 2.09
CA LYS A 42 -0.36 0.70 0.81
C LYS A 42 0.78 0.45 -0.17
N GLU A 43 1.76 1.35 -0.22
CA GLU A 43 2.90 1.22 -1.11
C GLU A 43 3.83 0.08 -0.69
N SER A 44 4.08 -0.09 0.61
CA SER A 44 4.88 -1.22 1.12
C SER A 44 4.21 -2.57 0.84
N LEU A 45 2.89 -2.70 1.11
CA LEU A 45 2.15 -3.91 0.78
C LEU A 45 2.13 -4.21 -0.73
N LYS A 46 2.06 -3.17 -1.57
CA LYS A 46 2.10 -3.34 -3.03
C LYS A 46 3.46 -3.88 -3.48
N LEU A 47 4.55 -3.38 -2.90
CA LEU A 47 5.89 -3.90 -3.17
C LEU A 47 6.01 -5.36 -2.72
N GLU A 48 5.57 -5.69 -1.51
CA GLU A 48 5.60 -7.07 -0.99
C GLU A 48 4.75 -8.02 -1.85
N SER A 49 3.56 -7.60 -2.28
CA SER A 49 2.73 -8.40 -3.18
C SER A 49 3.42 -8.63 -4.53
N SER A 50 4.14 -7.63 -5.05
CA SER A 50 4.88 -7.76 -6.31
C SER A 50 6.05 -8.73 -6.18
N THR A 51 6.78 -8.70 -5.05
CA THR A 51 7.89 -9.64 -4.79
C THR A 51 7.37 -11.05 -4.62
N LEU A 52 6.27 -11.25 -3.88
CA LEU A 52 5.64 -12.56 -3.73
C LEU A 52 5.17 -13.12 -5.08
N ARG A 53 4.58 -12.28 -5.94
CA ARG A 53 4.16 -12.71 -7.28
C ARG A 53 5.35 -13.15 -8.14
N LEU A 54 6.46 -12.43 -8.06
CA LEU A 54 7.69 -12.80 -8.76
C LEU A 54 8.27 -14.11 -8.19
N GLU A 55 8.23 -14.29 -6.87
CA GLU A 55 8.67 -15.52 -6.22
C GLU A 55 7.81 -16.71 -6.64
N VAL A 56 6.48 -16.58 -6.61
CA VAL A 56 5.55 -17.61 -7.10
C VAL A 56 5.78 -17.91 -8.58
N ALA A 57 5.94 -16.88 -9.42
CA ALA A 57 6.25 -17.08 -10.84
C ALA A 57 7.59 -17.82 -11.04
N SER A 58 8.58 -17.55 -10.18
CA SER A 58 9.87 -18.25 -10.21
C SER A 58 9.76 -19.70 -9.71
N LEU A 59 8.91 -19.98 -8.72
CA LEU A 59 8.64 -21.33 -8.23
C LEU A 59 7.87 -22.15 -9.27
N THR A 60 7.00 -21.50 -10.03
CA THR A 60 6.25 -22.13 -11.13
C THR A 60 7.10 -22.34 -12.38
N ARG A 61 8.39 -21.94 -12.39
CA ARG A 61 9.26 -22.18 -13.54
C ARG A 61 9.35 -23.69 -13.81
N PRO A 62 9.12 -24.12 -15.08
CA PRO A 62 9.13 -25.52 -15.46
C PRO A 62 10.46 -26.22 -15.20
N ASP A 63 11.57 -25.48 -15.08
CA ASP A 63 12.88 -26.05 -14.76
C ASP A 63 12.94 -26.67 -13.35
N ARG A 64 12.31 -26.04 -12.34
CA ARG A 64 12.22 -26.62 -10.99
C ARG A 64 11.29 -27.83 -10.96
N LEU A 65 10.20 -27.79 -11.71
CA LEU A 65 9.32 -28.95 -11.93
C LEU A 65 10.07 -30.11 -12.59
N ARG A 66 10.90 -29.84 -13.60
CA ARG A 66 11.75 -30.84 -14.28
C ARG A 66 12.86 -31.37 -13.37
N GLU A 67 13.43 -30.53 -12.52
CA GLU A 67 14.44 -30.93 -11.53
C GLU A 67 13.84 -31.80 -10.44
N TYR A 68 12.64 -31.45 -9.95
CA TYR A 68 11.87 -32.27 -9.01
C TYR A 68 11.42 -33.60 -9.63
N ALA A 69 10.91 -33.58 -10.87
CA ALA A 69 10.52 -34.80 -11.57
C ALA A 69 11.72 -35.75 -11.80
N ARG A 70 12.90 -35.21 -12.16
CA ARG A 70 14.13 -35.99 -12.29
C ARG A 70 14.61 -36.56 -10.95
N ASN A 71 14.70 -35.73 -9.91
CA ASN A 71 15.37 -36.10 -8.67
C ASN A 71 14.47 -36.85 -7.68
N LYS A 72 13.17 -36.54 -7.65
CA LYS A 72 12.19 -37.15 -6.72
C LYS A 72 11.33 -38.23 -7.36
N LEU A 73 10.96 -38.10 -8.64
CA LEU A 73 10.15 -39.09 -9.35
C LEU A 73 10.97 -40.00 -10.28
N GLY A 74 12.29 -39.79 -10.41
CA GLY A 74 13.15 -40.59 -11.29
C GLY A 74 12.80 -40.46 -12.77
N MET A 75 12.05 -39.43 -13.17
CA MET A 75 11.62 -39.23 -14.54
C MET A 75 12.77 -38.63 -15.37
N ALA A 76 13.34 -39.41 -16.26
CA ALA A 76 14.27 -38.93 -17.28
C ALA A 76 13.52 -38.49 -18.55
N PRO A 77 14.01 -37.47 -19.28
CA PRO A 77 13.46 -37.17 -20.60
C PRO A 77 13.60 -38.40 -21.51
N PRO A 78 12.53 -38.84 -22.19
CA PRO A 78 12.58 -40.01 -23.06
C PRO A 78 13.62 -39.81 -24.16
N SER A 79 14.34 -40.89 -24.49
CA SER A 79 15.33 -40.84 -25.57
C SER A 79 14.63 -40.59 -26.92
N PRO A 80 15.30 -39.96 -27.91
CA PRO A 80 14.71 -39.70 -29.24
C PRO A 80 14.18 -40.96 -29.94
N MET A 81 14.76 -42.12 -29.62
CA MET A 81 14.36 -43.45 -30.07
C MET A 81 13.03 -43.96 -29.47
N GLN A 82 12.52 -43.35 -28.39
CA GLN A 82 11.30 -43.76 -27.68
C GLN A 82 10.06 -42.96 -28.08
N VAL A 83 10.21 -41.93 -28.92
CA VAL A 83 9.07 -41.13 -29.42
C VAL A 83 8.67 -41.66 -30.80
N LEU A 84 7.72 -42.58 -30.83
CA LEU A 84 7.03 -42.95 -32.06
C LEU A 84 6.05 -41.82 -32.42
N HIS A 85 6.35 -41.09 -33.49
CA HIS A 85 5.38 -40.21 -34.13
C HIS A 85 4.39 -41.08 -34.95
N PRO A 86 3.07 -40.90 -34.81
CA PRO A 86 2.09 -41.48 -35.72
C PRO A 86 2.14 -40.85 -37.11
#